data_AF-A0A954FX56-F1
#
_entry.id   AF-A0A954FX56-F1
#
_cell.length_a   1.000
_cell.length_b   1.000
_cell.length_c   1.000
_cell.angle_alpha   90.00
_cell.angle_beta   90.00
_cell.angle_gamma   90.00
#
_symmetry.space_group_name_H-M   'P 1'
#
loop_
_entity.id
_entity.type
_entity.pdbx_description
1 polymer ?
#
loop_
_entity_poly.entity_id
_entity_poly.type
_entity_poly.pdbx_seq_one_letter_code
_entity_poly.pdbx_strand_id
1 'polypeptide(L)'
;MRFLYLRDPLFLTALALFLVNRFLLKPLVVGGFVHHHFNDLICVPLFVPIVVLIAHVCRARPHNGPPELYEILLPLVVWSIQYEILFPQFAYSSQGVTGDPWDILWYSIGAGISVLWWHFFYRRQTAG
;
A
#
# COMPACT_ATOMS: atom_id res chain seq x y z
N MET A 1 6.59 21.61 -1.78
CA MET A 1 5.41 21.10 -2.53
C MET A 1 4.53 20.31 -1.58
N ARG A 2 3.21 20.38 -1.76
CA ARG A 2 2.26 19.70 -0.88
C ARG A 2 1.86 18.37 -1.49
N PHE A 3 2.11 17.28 -0.79
CA PHE A 3 1.60 15.96 -1.13
C PHE A 3 0.08 15.99 -1.12
N LEU A 4 -0.53 15.33 -2.11
CA LEU A 4 -1.99 15.39 -2.31
C LEU A 4 -2.75 14.38 -1.43
N TYR A 5 -2.04 13.50 -0.71
CA TYR A 5 -2.62 12.48 0.18
C TYR A 5 -3.69 11.65 -0.54
N LEU A 6 -4.96 11.76 -0.12
CA LEU A 6 -6.10 11.05 -0.73
C LEU A 6 -6.47 11.55 -2.13
N ARG A 7 -5.90 12.67 -2.57
CA ARG A 7 -6.07 13.19 -3.93
C ARG A 7 -4.89 12.82 -4.84
N ASP A 8 -3.93 12.05 -4.33
CA ASP A 8 -2.81 11.59 -5.13
C ASP A 8 -3.30 10.65 -6.26
N PRO A 9 -2.86 10.84 -7.50
CA PRO A 9 -3.32 10.01 -8.62
C PRO A 9 -2.96 8.53 -8.43
N LEU A 10 -1.87 8.22 -7.73
CA LEU A 10 -1.51 6.83 -7.43
C LEU A 10 -2.46 6.23 -6.40
N PHE A 11 -2.85 7.00 -5.38
CA PHE A 11 -3.85 6.58 -4.41
C PHE A 11 -5.20 6.30 -5.09
N LEU A 12 -5.67 7.22 -5.93
CA LEU A 12 -6.96 7.09 -6.60
C LEU A 12 -6.99 5.91 -7.58
N THR A 13 -5.89 5.67 -8.31
CA THR A 13 -5.77 4.50 -9.19
C THR A 13 -5.72 3.21 -8.36
N ALA A 14 -4.94 3.15 -7.29
CA ALA A 14 -4.90 2.00 -6.39
C ALA A 14 -6.27 1.72 -5.74
N LEU A 15 -7.00 2.76 -5.33
CA LEU A 15 -8.35 2.64 -4.77
C LEU A 15 -9.34 2.12 -5.82
N ALA A 16 -9.31 2.67 -7.03
CA ALA A 16 -10.16 2.21 -8.13
C ALA A 16 -9.87 0.74 -8.47
N LEU A 17 -8.58 0.37 -8.59
CA LEU A 17 -8.16 -1.00 -8.84
C LEU A 17 -8.58 -1.94 -7.70
N PHE A 18 -8.47 -1.50 -6.45
CA PHE A 18 -8.93 -2.27 -5.29
C PHE A 18 -10.44 -2.52 -5.35
N LEU A 19 -11.25 -1.49 -5.63
CA LEU A 19 -12.70 -1.61 -5.73
C LEU A 19 -13.11 -2.52 -6.89
N VAL A 20 -12.49 -2.35 -8.06
CA VAL A 20 -12.70 -3.22 -9.22
C VAL A 20 -12.33 -4.66 -8.88
N ASN A 21 -11.17 -4.87 -8.23
CA ASN A 21 -10.76 -6.22 -7.86
C ASN A 21 -11.74 -6.85 -6.87
N ARG A 22 -12.14 -6.11 -5.84
CA ARG A 22 -13.00 -6.61 -4.76
C ARG A 22 -14.42 -6.90 -5.21
N PHE A 23 -15.02 -6.02 -6.02
CA PHE A 23 -16.44 -6.08 -6.37
C PHE A 23 -16.73 -6.68 -7.74
N LEU A 24 -15.78 -6.64 -8.69
CA LEU A 24 -15.98 -7.16 -10.05
C LEU A 24 -15.14 -8.41 -10.27
N LEU A 25 -13.83 -8.37 -10.02
CA LEU A 25 -12.94 -9.47 -10.39
C LEU A 25 -13.05 -10.67 -9.44
N LYS A 26 -13.09 -10.47 -8.13
CA LYS A 26 -13.22 -11.57 -7.16
C LYS A 26 -14.50 -12.41 -7.34
N PRO A 27 -15.67 -11.81 -7.68
CA PRO A 27 -16.87 -12.58 -8.01
C PRO A 27 -16.82 -13.27 -9.37
N LEU A 28 -16.11 -12.71 -10.35
CA LEU A 28 -16.09 -13.20 -11.73
C LEU A 28 -14.98 -14.22 -12.00
N VAL A 29 -13.87 -14.16 -11.27
CA VAL A 29 -12.70 -15.01 -11.46
C VAL A 29 -12.50 -15.89 -10.24
N VAL A 30 -12.54 -17.20 -10.44
CA VAL A 30 -12.38 -18.19 -9.37
C VAL A 30 -10.90 -18.62 -9.30
N GLY A 31 -10.08 -17.80 -8.63
CA GLY A 31 -8.66 -18.09 -8.34
C GLY A 31 -7.63 -17.38 -9.24
N GLY A 32 -6.36 -17.37 -8.79
CA GLY A 32 -5.21 -16.80 -9.51
C GLY A 32 -4.64 -15.51 -8.90
N PHE A 33 -3.65 -14.90 -9.58
CA PHE A 33 -2.91 -13.70 -9.12
C PHE A 33 -3.82 -12.55 -8.64
N VAL A 34 -4.92 -12.33 -9.35
CA VAL A 34 -5.93 -11.30 -9.07
C VAL A 34 -6.64 -11.53 -7.72
N HIS A 35 -6.81 -12.80 -7.33
CA HIS A 35 -7.45 -13.16 -6.06
C HIS A 35 -6.49 -13.14 -4.87
N HIS A 36 -5.24 -13.56 -5.10
CA HIS A 36 -4.26 -13.81 -4.05
C HIS A 36 -3.31 -12.62 -3.81
N HIS A 37 -2.71 -12.04 -4.85
CA HIS A 37 -1.57 -11.11 -4.69
C HIS A 37 -1.80 -9.68 -5.22
N PHE A 38 -2.83 -9.49 -6.05
CA PHE A 38 -3.11 -8.17 -6.65
C PHE A 38 -3.40 -7.10 -5.61
N ASN A 39 -4.06 -7.48 -4.51
CA ASN A 39 -4.32 -6.57 -3.40
C ASN A 39 -3.03 -6.18 -2.67
N ASP A 40 -2.05 -7.07 -2.60
CA ASP A 40 -0.80 -6.82 -1.91
C ASP A 40 0.05 -5.81 -2.68
N LEU A 41 0.06 -5.92 -4.01
CA LEU A 41 0.72 -4.97 -4.90
C LEU A 41 0.18 -3.53 -4.73
N ILE A 42 -1.14 -3.38 -4.56
CA ILE A 42 -1.80 -2.06 -4.41
C ILE A 42 -1.91 -1.61 -2.95
N CYS A 43 -1.54 -2.45 -1.98
CA CYS A 43 -1.65 -2.14 -0.56
C CYS A 43 -0.82 -0.91 -0.18
N VAL A 44 0.44 -0.87 -0.61
CA VAL A 44 1.34 0.24 -0.31
C VAL A 44 0.86 1.58 -0.90
N PRO A 45 0.56 1.70 -2.22
CA PRO A 45 0.06 2.96 -2.77
C PRO A 45 -1.30 3.37 -2.21
N LEU A 46 -2.09 2.42 -1.70
CA LEU A 46 -3.39 2.71 -1.08
C LEU A 46 -3.26 3.20 0.36
N PHE A 47 -2.47 2.52 1.20
CA PHE A 47 -2.43 2.82 2.62
C PHE A 47 -1.40 3.87 3.01
N VAL A 48 -0.25 3.97 2.35
CA VAL A 48 0.77 4.98 2.70
C VAL A 48 0.21 6.41 2.70
N PRO A 49 -0.58 6.85 1.70
CA PRO A 49 -1.19 8.17 1.72
C PRO A 49 -2.12 8.40 2.92
N ILE A 50 -2.80 7.35 3.40
CA ILE A 50 -3.66 7.38 4.58
C ILE A 50 -2.81 7.52 5.86
N VAL A 51 -1.77 6.68 6.01
CA VAL A 51 -0.87 6.71 7.18
C VAL A 51 -0.20 8.07 7.31
N VAL A 52 0.31 8.61 6.20
CA VAL A 52 1.00 9.90 6.17
C VAL A 52 0.01 11.06 6.39
N LEU A 53 -1.24 10.92 5.95
CA LEU A 53 -2.30 11.87 6.29
C LEU A 53 -2.60 11.86 7.80
N ILE A 54 -2.73 10.68 8.40
CA ILE A 54 -2.96 10.54 9.85
C ILE A 54 -1.77 11.15 10.62
N ALA A 55 -0.54 10.83 10.23
CA ALA A 55 0.67 11.40 10.85
C ALA A 55 0.71 12.93 10.74
N HIS A 56 0.26 13.49 9.61
CA HIS A 56 0.13 14.92 9.43
C HIS A 56 -0.94 15.54 10.34
N VAL A 57 -2.13 14.93 10.43
CA VAL A 57 -3.23 15.39 11.29
C VAL A 57 -2.84 15.31 12.77
N CYS A 58 -2.12 14.26 13.18
CA CYS A 58 -1.59 14.09 14.53
C CYS A 58 -0.37 14.99 14.83
N ARG A 59 0.07 15.83 13.88
CA ARG A 59 1.28 16.68 13.99
C ARG A 59 2.57 15.90 14.28
N ALA A 60 2.57 14.59 14.02
CA ALA A 60 3.76 13.74 14.14
C ALA A 60 4.73 13.96 12.96
N ARG A 61 4.25 14.58 11.88
CA ARG A 61 5.02 14.88 10.67
C ARG A 61 5.18 16.39 10.50
N PRO A 62 6.42 16.93 10.57
CA PRO A 62 6.67 18.37 10.45
C PRO A 62 6.63 18.88 9.01
N HIS A 63 6.51 17.99 8.02
CA HIS A 63 6.57 18.33 6.61
C HIS A 63 5.33 17.85 5.83
N ASN A 64 5.07 18.53 4.72
CA ASN A 64 3.94 18.26 3.81
C ASN A 64 4.43 17.71 2.46
N GLY A 65 5.68 17.27 2.38
CA GLY A 65 6.30 16.75 1.17
C GLY A 65 5.82 15.33 0.83
N PRO A 66 6.27 14.77 -0.30
CA PRO A 66 6.05 13.36 -0.62
C PRO A 66 6.52 12.45 0.52
N PRO A 67 5.95 11.25 0.66
CA PRO A 67 6.32 10.30 1.70
C PRO A 67 7.81 9.95 1.63
N GLU A 68 8.47 9.99 2.78
CA GLU A 68 9.86 9.56 2.90
C GLU A 68 9.95 8.04 2.88
N LEU A 69 11.13 7.52 2.53
CA LEU A 69 11.38 6.07 2.47
C LEU A 69 10.99 5.37 3.79
N TYR A 70 11.29 5.96 4.95
CA TYR A 70 10.90 5.35 6.23
C TYR A 70 9.38 5.32 6.45
N GLU A 71 8.62 6.28 5.92
CA GLU A 71 7.16 6.34 6.02
C GLU A 71 6.48 5.25 5.18
N ILE A 72 7.22 4.67 4.23
CA ILE A 72 6.80 3.58 3.35
C ILE A 72 7.27 2.24 3.93
N LEU A 73 8.53 2.20 4.37
CA LEU A 73 9.15 0.99 4.93
C LEU A 73 8.54 0.59 6.28
N LEU A 74 8.18 1.54 7.15
CA LEU A 74 7.56 1.23 8.44
C LEU A 74 6.26 0.45 8.26
N PRO A 75 5.26 0.92 7.48
CA PRO A 75 4.06 0.16 7.22
C PRO A 75 4.35 -1.19 6.56
N LEU A 76 5.30 -1.24 5.61
CA LEU A 76 5.68 -2.49 4.94
C LEU A 76 6.19 -3.53 5.94
N VAL A 77 7.14 -3.16 6.81
CA VAL A 77 7.67 -4.05 7.85
C VAL A 77 6.58 -4.44 8.84
N VAL A 78 5.75 -3.49 9.27
CA VAL A 78 4.65 -3.76 10.20
C VAL A 78 3.65 -4.75 9.60
N TRP A 79 3.25 -4.57 8.32
CA TRP A 79 2.36 -5.50 7.64
C TRP A 79 3.01 -6.86 7.39
N SER A 80 4.28 -6.92 6.98
CA SER A 80 5.00 -8.18 6.85
C SER A 80 4.98 -8.96 8.17
N ILE A 81 5.32 -8.32 9.30
CA ILE A 81 5.27 -8.96 10.61
C ILE A 81 3.84 -9.37 10.99
N GLN A 82 2.85 -8.51 10.73
CA GLN A 82 1.45 -8.81 11.05
C GLN A 82 0.94 -10.04 10.31
N TYR A 83 1.11 -10.08 8.99
CA TYR A 83 0.57 -11.15 8.14
C TYR A 83 1.38 -12.43 8.18
N GLU A 84 2.70 -12.34 8.37
CA GLU A 84 3.57 -13.52 8.37
C GLU A 84 3.74 -14.15 9.76
N ILE A 85 3.74 -13.34 10.82
CA ILE A 85 4.08 -13.81 12.17
C ILE A 85 2.86 -13.77 13.09
N LEU A 86 2.17 -12.63 13.18
CA LEU A 86 1.11 -12.46 14.19
C LEU A 86 -0.17 -13.18 13.81
N PHE A 87 -0.74 -12.91 12.62
CA PHE A 87 -2.00 -13.49 12.18
C PHE A 87 -2.02 -15.03 12.13
N PRO A 88 -0.97 -15.75 11.67
CA PRO A 88 -0.98 -17.22 11.70
C PRO A 88 -0.85 -17.80 13.12
N GLN A 89 -0.33 -17.04 14.08
CA GLN A 89 -0.25 -17.46 15.49
C GLN A 89 -1.58 -17.34 16.24
N PHE A 90 -2.50 -16.50 15.77
CA PHE A 90 -3.84 -16.38 16.36
C PHE A 90 -4.79 -17.42 15.74
N ALA A 91 -5.14 -18.44 16.53
CA ALA A 91 -6.05 -19.53 16.13
C ALA A 91 -7.44 -19.09 15.63
N TYR A 92 -7.85 -17.84 15.89
CA TYR A 92 -9.10 -17.25 15.38
C TYR A 92 -8.98 -16.68 13.95
N SER A 93 -7.76 -16.36 13.49
CA SER A 93 -7.48 -15.74 12.20
C SER A 93 -6.76 -16.68 11.22
N SER A 94 -6.46 -17.90 11.65
CA SER A 94 -5.67 -18.89 10.88
C SER A 94 -6.47 -19.68 9.84
N GLN A 95 -7.80 -19.58 9.80
CA GLN A 95 -8.66 -20.25 8.79
C GLN A 95 -8.60 -19.59 7.40
N GLY A 96 -7.44 -19.11 6.97
CA GLY A 96 -7.27 -18.45 5.68
C GLY A 96 -6.00 -17.63 5.49
N VAL A 97 -5.17 -17.48 6.54
CA VAL A 97 -3.89 -16.77 6.47
C VAL A 97 -2.77 -17.80 6.58
N THR A 98 -2.26 -18.23 5.42
CA THR A 98 -1.01 -18.98 5.34
C THR A 98 0.08 -17.95 5.15
N GLY A 99 1.09 -17.92 6.01
CA GLY A 99 2.22 -17.01 5.82
C GLY A 99 2.91 -17.35 4.50
N ASP A 100 2.64 -16.54 3.47
CA ASP A 100 3.24 -16.71 2.14
C ASP A 100 4.29 -15.60 1.95
N PRO A 101 5.59 -15.95 1.93
CA PRO A 101 6.66 -14.99 1.66
C PRO A 101 6.51 -14.27 0.31
N TRP A 102 5.73 -14.82 -0.63
CA TRP A 102 5.40 -14.14 -1.89
C TRP A 102 4.67 -12.81 -1.66
N ASP A 103 3.88 -12.68 -0.60
CA ASP A 103 3.15 -11.44 -0.32
C ASP A 103 4.11 -10.29 0.03
N ILE A 104 5.21 -10.59 0.72
CA ILE A 104 6.28 -9.63 1.01
C ILE A 104 6.93 -9.12 -0.28
N LEU A 105 7.12 -10.02 -1.25
CA LEU A 105 7.66 -9.66 -2.56
C LEU A 105 6.70 -8.70 -3.29
N TRP A 106 5.39 -8.96 -3.26
CA TRP A 106 4.39 -8.09 -3.88
C TRP A 106 4.26 -6.74 -3.18
N TYR A 107 4.28 -6.70 -1.83
CA TYR A 107 4.34 -5.46 -1.07
C TYR A 107 5.59 -4.64 -1.43
N SER A 108 6.75 -5.31 -1.56
CA SER A 108 8.02 -4.66 -1.90
C SER A 108 8.02 -4.08 -3.31
N ILE A 109 7.44 -4.81 -4.29
CA ILE A 109 7.27 -4.30 -5.65
C ILE A 109 6.31 -3.09 -5.65
N GLY A 110 5.17 -3.19 -4.96
CA GLY A 110 4.21 -2.11 -4.83
C GLY A 110 4.82 -0.86 -4.21
N ALA A 111 5.63 -1.03 -3.15
CA ALA A 111 6.39 0.04 -2.54
C ALA A 111 7.40 0.66 -3.50
N GLY A 112 8.18 -0.15 -4.21
CA GLY A 112 9.16 0.33 -5.19
C GLY A 112 8.53 1.16 -6.31
N ILE A 113 7.42 0.67 -6.88
CA ILE A 113 6.66 1.41 -7.91
C ILE A 113 6.14 2.74 -7.33
N SER A 114 5.63 2.72 -6.10
CA SER A 114 5.10 3.93 -5.45
C SER A 114 6.18 4.98 -5.20
N VAL A 115 7.34 4.57 -4.69
CA VAL A 115 8.51 5.42 -4.49
C VAL A 115 8.92 6.06 -5.82
N LEU A 116 9.10 5.26 -6.88
CA LEU A 116 9.48 5.75 -8.19
C LEU A 116 8.46 6.73 -8.77
N TRP A 117 7.17 6.42 -8.64
CA TRP A 117 6.09 7.29 -9.08
C TRP A 117 6.10 8.63 -8.34
N TRP A 118 6.16 8.63 -7.02
CA TRP A 118 6.17 9.87 -6.24
C TRP A 118 7.44 10.69 -6.50
N HIS A 119 8.60 10.05 -6.63
CA HIS A 119 9.81 10.76 -7.04
C HIS A 119 9.64 11.40 -8.42
N PHE A 120 9.09 10.69 -9.39
CA PHE A 120 8.94 11.22 -10.74
C PHE A 120 7.88 12.32 -10.84
N PHE A 121 6.70 12.10 -10.27
CA PHE A 121 5.55 12.99 -10.35
C PHE A 121 5.78 14.31 -9.61
N TYR A 122 6.35 14.25 -8.40
CA TYR A 122 6.61 15.44 -7.61
C TYR A 122 7.94 16.13 -7.99
N ARG A 123 8.95 15.42 -8.53
CA ARG A 123 10.15 16.09 -9.10
C ARG A 123 9.81 16.87 -10.37
N ARG A 124 8.93 16.35 -11.23
CA ARG A 124 8.49 17.06 -12.44
C ARG A 124 7.78 18.36 -12.12
N GLN A 125 6.98 18.40 -11.05
CA GLN A 125 6.32 19.64 -10.63
C GLN A 125 7.31 20.70 -10.16
N THR A 126 8.43 20.32 -9.51
CA THR A 126 9.50 21.26 -9.12
C THR A 126 10.28 21.86 -10.27
N ALA A 127 10.24 21.27 -11.47
CA ALA A 127 10.98 21.75 -12.64
C ALA A 127 10.12 22.60 -13.60
N GLY A 128 8.83 22.79 -13.29
CA GLY A 128 7.87 23.57 -14.07
C GLY A 128 7.48 24.87 -13.39
#